data_AF-W1W7G6-F1
#
_entry.id   AF-W1W7G6-F1
#
_cell.length_a   1.000
_cell.length_b   1.000
_cell.length_c   1.000
_cell.angle_alpha   90.00
_cell.angle_beta   90.00
_cell.angle_gamma   90.00
#
_symmetry.space_group_name_H-M   'P 1'
#
loop_
_entity.id
_entity.type
_entity.pdbx_description
1 polymer ?
#
loop_
_entity_poly.entity_id
_entity_poly.type
_entity_poly.pdbx_seq_one_letter_code
_entity_poly.pdbx_strand_id
1 'polypeptide(L)'
;MNAYELQALRHIFAMTIDECATWIAQTGDSESWRQWENGKCAIPDCVVEQLLAMRQQRKKHLHAIIEKINNRIGNNTMRFFPDLTAFQRVYPDGNFI
;
A
#
# COMPACT_ATOMS: atom_id res chain seq x y z
N MET A 1 -12.64 8.61 -5.72
CA MET A 1 -12.32 8.03 -4.41
C MET A 1 -12.89 8.95 -3.34
N ASN A 2 -13.55 8.42 -2.31
CA ASN A 2 -14.07 9.21 -1.18
C ASN A 2 -13.24 8.99 0.10
N ALA A 3 -13.56 9.74 1.15
CA ALA A 3 -12.86 9.71 2.43
C ALA A 3 -12.81 8.30 3.08
N TYR A 4 -13.90 7.54 3.02
CA TYR A 4 -13.95 6.18 3.56
C TYR A 4 -13.14 5.20 2.72
N GLU A 5 -13.14 5.35 1.39
CA GLU A 5 -12.30 4.54 0.50
C GLU A 5 -10.81 4.81 0.75
N LEU A 6 -10.44 6.07 1.01
CA LEU A 6 -9.07 6.45 1.37
C LEU A 6 -8.63 5.79 2.68
N GLN A 7 -9.44 5.89 3.73
CA GLN A 7 -9.19 5.23 5.01
C GLN A 7 -9.02 3.71 4.83
N ALA A 8 -9.95 3.08 4.08
CA ALA A 8 -9.91 1.65 3.82
C ALA A 8 -8.62 1.23 3.10
N LEU A 9 -8.16 2.00 2.11
CA LEU A 9 -6.93 1.71 1.40
C LEU A 9 -5.69 1.86 2.29
N ARG A 10 -5.62 2.92 3.11
CA ARG A 10 -4.54 3.06 4.10
C ARG A 10 -4.47 1.85 5.04
N HIS A 11 -5.61 1.38 5.53
CA HIS A 11 -5.67 0.20 6.39
C HIS A 11 -5.31 -1.10 5.66
N ILE A 12 -5.72 -1.28 4.39
CA ILE A 12 -5.34 -2.44 3.57
C ILE A 12 -3.83 -2.54 3.37
N PHE A 13 -3.14 -1.40 3.25
CA PHE A 13 -1.68 -1.33 3.14
C PHE A 13 -0.96 -1.26 4.49
N ALA A 14 -1.69 -1.27 5.60
CA ALA A 14 -1.15 -1.17 6.96
C ALA A 14 -0.24 0.04 7.17
N MET A 15 -0.56 1.17 6.52
CA MET A 15 0.21 2.41 6.63
C MET A 15 -0.37 3.36 7.68
N THR A 16 0.51 4.12 8.32
CA THR A 16 0.15 5.28 9.15
C THR A 16 -0.14 6.50 8.27
N ILE A 17 -0.79 7.51 8.85
CA ILE A 17 -1.04 8.78 8.15
C ILE A 17 0.28 9.45 7.73
N ASP A 18 1.31 9.40 8.58
CA ASP A 18 2.59 10.03 8.31
C ASP A 18 3.33 9.33 7.16
N GLU A 19 3.28 8.00 7.10
CA GLU A 19 3.82 7.23 5.97
C GLU A 19 3.06 7.52 4.67
N CYS A 20 1.74 7.64 4.73
CA CYS A 20 0.93 8.02 3.58
C CYS A 20 1.25 9.43 3.08
N ALA A 21 1.37 10.41 3.97
CA ALA A 21 1.74 11.77 3.62
C ALA A 21 3.16 11.85 3.01
N THR A 22 4.08 11.04 3.51
CA THR A 22 5.48 10.98 3.06
C THR A 22 5.62 10.27 1.71
N TRP A 23 5.07 9.07 1.59
CA TRP A 23 5.38 8.19 0.45
C TRP A 23 4.34 8.24 -0.67
N ILE A 24 3.07 8.51 -0.36
CA ILE A 24 1.99 8.56 -1.35
C ILE A 24 1.75 10.00 -1.80
N ALA A 25 1.50 10.91 -0.85
CA ALA A 25 1.23 12.31 -1.18
C ALA A 25 2.52 13.09 -1.51
N GLN A 26 3.68 12.62 -1.06
CA GLN A 26 4.99 13.26 -1.25
C GLN A 26 5.05 14.71 -0.75
N THR A 27 4.20 15.05 0.22
CA THR A 27 4.15 16.37 0.87
C THR A 27 4.77 16.34 2.26
N GLY A 28 4.73 15.18 2.94
CA GLY A 28 5.04 15.08 4.37
C GLY A 28 4.00 15.76 5.27
N ASP A 29 2.90 16.27 4.71
CA ASP A 29 1.86 16.97 5.45
C ASP A 29 0.73 16.00 5.86
N SER A 30 0.85 15.50 7.08
CA SER A 30 -0.13 14.62 7.71
C SER A 30 -1.47 15.30 8.00
N GLU A 31 -1.52 16.63 8.09
CA GLU A 31 -2.78 17.35 8.35
C GLU A 31 -3.65 17.38 7.09
N SER A 32 -3.06 17.61 5.92
CA SER A 32 -3.77 17.47 4.64
C SER A 32 -4.38 16.08 4.49
N TRP A 33 -3.62 15.02 4.80
CA TRP A 33 -4.14 13.65 4.76
C TRP A 33 -5.31 13.43 5.72
N ARG A 34 -5.22 13.95 6.95
CA ARG A 34 -6.33 13.90 7.94
C ARG A 34 -7.56 14.63 7.41
N GLN A 35 -7.41 15.76 6.74
CA GLN A 35 -8.55 16.50 6.17
C GLN A 35 -9.24 15.71 5.06
N TRP A 36 -8.48 15.00 4.23
CA TRP A 36 -9.01 14.10 3.20
C TRP A 36 -9.77 12.92 3.82
N GLU A 37 -9.19 12.24 4.81
CA GLU A 37 -9.85 11.11 5.50
C GLU A 37 -11.10 11.54 6.29
N ASN A 38 -11.18 12.79 6.72
CA ASN A 38 -12.38 13.33 7.38
C ASN A 38 -13.40 13.93 6.40
N GLY A 39 -13.12 13.91 5.09
CA GLY A 39 -14.01 14.48 4.07
C GLY A 39 -14.12 16.01 4.10
N LYS A 40 -13.18 16.70 4.74
CA LYS A 40 -13.16 18.18 4.81
C LYS A 40 -12.70 18.81 3.50
N CYS A 41 -11.84 18.11 2.76
CA CYS A 41 -11.34 18.54 1.45
C CYS A 41 -11.33 17.38 0.47
N ALA A 42 -11.35 17.70 -0.83
CA ALA A 42 -11.19 16.71 -1.89
C ALA A 42 -9.80 16.08 -1.86
N ILE A 43 -9.72 14.79 -2.19
CA ILE A 43 -8.46 14.06 -2.34
C ILE A 43 -7.82 14.49 -3.67
N PRO A 44 -6.53 14.87 -3.71
CA PRO A 44 -5.85 15.20 -4.97
C PRO A 44 -5.83 14.01 -5.93
N ASP A 45 -6.01 14.27 -7.23
CA ASP A 45 -6.05 13.23 -8.25
C ASP A 45 -4.77 12.39 -8.29
N CYS A 46 -3.59 13.00 -8.09
CA CYS A 46 -2.32 12.27 -8.04
C CYS A 46 -2.27 11.23 -6.92
N VAL A 47 -2.86 11.52 -5.75
CA VAL A 47 -2.97 10.58 -4.63
C VAL A 47 -3.92 9.45 -4.97
N VAL A 48 -5.04 9.76 -5.61
CA VAL A 48 -6.02 8.77 -6.07
C VAL A 48 -5.39 7.83 -7.10
N GLU A 49 -4.70 8.37 -8.10
CA GLU A 49 -4.00 7.61 -9.12
C GLU A 49 -2.96 6.66 -8.52
N GLN A 50 -2.12 7.17 -7.60
CA GLN A 50 -1.10 6.37 -6.93
C GLN A 50 -1.71 5.21 -6.13
N LEU A 51 -2.78 5.47 -5.36
CA LEU A 51 -3.47 4.44 -4.59
C LEU A 51 -4.14 3.38 -5.47
N LEU A 52 -4.70 3.79 -6.62
CA LEU A 52 -5.26 2.86 -7.59
C LEU A 52 -4.18 1.99 -8.24
N ALA A 53 -3.01 2.57 -8.55
CA ALA A 53 -1.86 1.82 -9.04
C ALA A 53 -1.37 0.78 -8.00
N MET A 54 -1.22 1.18 -6.74
CA MET A 54 -0.86 0.28 -5.63
C MET A 54 -1.88 -0.86 -5.46
N ARG A 55 -3.18 -0.54 -5.53
CA ARG A 55 -4.25 -1.56 -5.46
C ARG A 55 -4.15 -2.56 -6.61
N GLN A 56 -3.87 -2.09 -7.82
CA GLN A 56 -3.71 -2.93 -8.98
C GLN A 56 -2.46 -3.82 -8.89
N GLN A 57 -1.34 -3.27 -8.40
CA GLN A 57 -0.11 -4.02 -8.13
C GLN A 57 -0.34 -5.12 -7.09
N ARG A 58 -1.02 -4.80 -5.98
CA ARG A 58 -1.41 -5.80 -4.96
C ARG A 58 -2.26 -6.92 -5.54
N LYS A 59 -3.26 -6.59 -6.37
CA LYS A 59 -4.11 -7.59 -7.05
C LYS A 59 -3.29 -8.51 -7.95
N LYS A 60 -2.40 -7.94 -8.77
CA LYS A 60 -1.50 -8.72 -9.63
C LYS A 60 -0.59 -9.66 -8.83
N HIS A 61 -0.02 -9.17 -7.74
CA HIS A 61 0.86 -9.95 -6.88
C HIS A 61 0.12 -11.13 -6.22
N LEU A 62 -1.07 -10.88 -5.67
CA LEU A 62 -1.90 -11.94 -5.07
C LEU A 62 -2.30 -13.00 -6.09
N HIS A 63 -2.74 -12.60 -7.30
CA HIS A 63 -3.07 -13.57 -8.34
C HIS A 63 -1.88 -14.45 -8.72
N ALA A 64 -0.69 -13.87 -8.88
CA ALA A 64 0.51 -14.64 -9.20
C ALA A 64 0.89 -15.64 -8.10
N ILE A 65 0.68 -15.28 -6.82
CA ILE A 65 0.89 -16.21 -5.70
C ILE A 65 -0.14 -17.33 -5.71
N ILE A 66 -1.44 -16.99 -5.85
CA ILE A 66 -2.54 -17.95 -5.86
C ILE A 66 -2.36 -18.95 -7.02
N GLU A 67 -2.00 -18.47 -8.21
CA GLU A 67 -1.71 -19.31 -9.37
C GLU A 67 -0.60 -20.32 -9.08
N LYS A 68 0.51 -19.88 -8.48
CA LYS A 68 1.63 -20.77 -8.10
C LYS A 68 1.23 -21.80 -7.03
N ILE A 69 0.37 -21.41 -6.08
CA ILE A 69 -0.14 -22.33 -5.06
C ILE A 69 -1.04 -23.38 -5.70
N ASN A 70 -1.96 -22.99 -6.57
CA ASN A 70 -2.92 -23.90 -7.21
C ASN A 70 -2.25 -24.87 -8.19
N ASN A 71 -1.12 -24.47 -8.78
CA ASN A 71 -0.36 -25.30 -9.73
C ASN A 71 0.67 -26.23 -9.05
N ARG A 72 0.66 -26.36 -7.72
CA ARG A 72 1.53 -27.31 -7.00
C ARG A 72 0.81 -27.95 -5.82
N ILE A 73 1.28 -29.12 -5.40
CA ILE A 73 0.82 -29.80 -4.17
C ILE A 73 1.95 -29.72 -3.13
N GLY A 74 1.62 -29.34 -1.90
CA GLY A 74 2.55 -29.29 -0.77
C GLY A 74 2.39 -28.07 0.12
N ASN A 75 3.24 -27.99 1.15
CA ASN A 75 3.21 -26.90 2.12
C ASN A 75 3.67 -25.58 1.48
N ASN A 76 2.94 -24.50 1.78
CA ASN A 76 3.28 -23.15 1.34
C ASN A 76 3.80 -22.35 2.52
N THR A 77 4.99 -21.77 2.37
CA THR A 77 5.61 -20.90 3.38
C THR A 77 6.05 -19.61 2.70
N MET A 78 5.76 -18.46 3.32
CA MET A 78 6.22 -17.15 2.87
C MET A 78 6.96 -16.45 4.02
N ARG A 79 7.96 -15.64 3.67
CA ARG A 79 8.62 -14.77 4.67
C ARG A 79 7.72 -13.60 5.02
N PHE A 80 7.69 -13.25 6.29
CA PHE A 80 7.15 -12.00 6.79
C PHE A 80 8.32 -11.08 7.15
N PHE A 81 8.23 -9.80 6.77
CA PHE A 81 9.26 -8.81 7.03
C PHE A 81 8.72 -7.79 8.04
N PRO A 82 9.34 -7.65 9.23
CA PRO A 82 8.85 -6.72 10.25
C PRO A 82 9.18 -5.25 9.95
N ASP A 83 10.18 -5.00 9.11
CA ASP A 83 10.65 -3.67 8.75
C ASP A 83 11.23 -3.64 7.33
N LEU A 84 11.40 -2.42 6.79
CA LEU A 84 11.93 -2.19 5.45
C LEU A 84 13.37 -2.71 5.29
N THR A 85 14.19 -2.64 6.34
CA THR A 85 15.59 -3.10 6.28
C THR A 85 15.65 -4.62 6.09
N ALA A 86 14.82 -5.37 6.81
CA ALA A 86 14.69 -6.80 6.69
C ALA A 86 14.18 -7.21 5.30
N PHE A 87 13.25 -6.43 4.73
CA PHE A 87 12.78 -6.62 3.36
C PHE A 87 13.89 -6.39 2.32
N GLN A 88 14.62 -5.28 2.43
CA GLN A 88 15.68 -4.89 1.48
C GLN A 88 16.88 -5.84 1.49
N ARG A 89 17.15 -6.53 2.59
CA ARG A 89 18.16 -7.61 2.62
C ARG A 89 17.84 -8.76 1.66
N VAL A 90 16.57 -8.99 1.33
CA VAL A 90 16.13 -10.03 0.40
C VAL A 90 15.81 -9.45 -0.97
N TYR A 91 15.27 -8.23 -1.02
CA TYR A 91 14.92 -7.51 -2.23
C TYR A 91 15.64 -6.15 -2.27
N PRO A 92 16.90 -6.09 -2.74
CA PRO A 92 17.73 -4.88 -2.66
C PRO A 92 17.13 -3.67 -3.37
N ASP A 93 16.45 -3.89 -4.49
CA ASP A 93 15.77 -2.83 -5.27
C ASP A 93 14.38 -2.50 -4.74
N GLY A 94 13.94 -3.19 -3.67
CA GLY A 94 12.66 -2.99 -3.03
C GLY A 94 12.62 -1.67 -2.25
N ASN A 95 11.52 -0.94 -2.40
CA ASN A 95 11.27 0.29 -1.66
C ASN A 95 10.01 0.14 -0.79
N PHE A 96 9.56 1.25 -0.18
CA PHE A 96 8.41 1.24 0.73
C PHE A 96 7.05 1.00 0.04
N ILE A 97 6.92 1.35 -1.25
CA ILE A 97 5.69 1.22 -2.06
C ILE A 97 5.81 0.14 -3.14
#